data_AF-A0A8I1QF80-F1
#
_entry.id   AF-A0A8I1QF80-F1
#
_cell.length_a   1.000
_cell.length_b   1.000
_cell.length_c   1.000
_cell.angle_alpha   90.00
_cell.angle_beta   90.00
_cell.angle_gamma   90.00
#
_symmetry.space_group_name_H-M   'P 1'
#
loop_
_entity.id
_entity.type
_entity.pdbx_description
1 polymer ?
#
loop_
_entity_poly.entity_id
_entity_poly.type
_entity_poly.pdbx_seq_one_letter_code
_entity_poly.pdbx_strand_id
1 'polypeptide(L)'
;MQLSKDRSQIISVSNDDIKEGYFIIPDTVTYIEYEAFRGCTELRTLCLPRKDITISCHAFIGCTNLTTIQLPEGATIGQDKF
;
A
#
# COMPACT_ATOMS: atom_id res chain seq x y z
N MET A 1 -8.60 6.67 -7.30
CA MET A 1 -8.24 6.46 -5.87
C MET A 1 -9.24 7.20 -5.01
N GLN A 2 -9.75 6.54 -3.98
CA GLN A 2 -10.65 7.13 -2.99
C GLN A 2 -9.97 7.14 -1.61
N LEU A 3 -10.02 8.31 -0.96
CA LEU A 3 -9.54 8.50 0.41
C LEU A 3 -10.69 8.86 1.35
N SER A 4 -10.51 8.63 2.65
CA SER A 4 -11.39 9.18 3.69
C SER A 4 -11.40 10.71 3.68
N LYS A 5 -12.39 11.33 4.35
CA LYS A 5 -12.54 12.80 4.39
C LYS A 5 -11.30 13.53 4.91
N ASP A 6 -10.64 12.94 5.91
CA ASP A 6 -9.39 13.42 6.53
C ASP A 6 -8.13 12.92 5.81
N ARG A 7 -8.29 12.12 4.74
CA ARG A 7 -7.21 11.53 3.94
C ARG A 7 -6.28 10.60 4.73
N SER A 8 -6.74 10.12 5.89
CA SER A 8 -6.00 9.15 6.71
C SER A 8 -6.17 7.71 6.25
N GLN A 9 -7.16 7.42 5.40
CA GLN A 9 -7.46 6.07 4.95
C GLN A 9 -7.54 5.97 3.43
N ILE A 10 -6.98 4.90 2.88
CA ILE A 10 -7.24 4.50 1.49
C ILE A 10 -8.44 3.57 1.50
N ILE A 11 -9.51 4.00 0.83
CA ILE A 11 -10.77 3.26 0.72
C ILE A 11 -10.74 2.36 -0.53
N SER A 12 -10.25 2.89 -1.64
CA SER A 12 -10.12 2.11 -2.88
C SER A 12 -9.06 2.69 -3.83
N VAL A 13 -8.41 1.80 -4.56
CA VAL A 13 -7.42 2.05 -5.60
C VAL A 13 -7.79 1.18 -6.80
N SER A 14 -7.75 1.75 -7.99
CA SER A 14 -7.91 1.01 -9.25
C SER A 14 -6.59 0.98 -10.02
N ASN A 15 -6.52 0.14 -11.06
CA ASN A 15 -5.36 0.11 -11.96
C ASN A 15 -5.03 1.49 -12.56
N ASP A 16 -6.04 2.34 -12.81
CA ASP A 16 -5.82 3.71 -13.33
C ASP A 16 -5.01 4.62 -12.38
N ASP A 17 -4.95 4.29 -11.08
CA ASP A 17 -4.16 5.04 -10.10
C ASP A 17 -2.69 4.59 -10.05
N ILE A 18 -2.38 3.44 -10.65
CA ILE A 18 -1.08 2.78 -10.59
C ILE A 18 -0.24 3.24 -11.77
N LYS A 19 0.98 3.70 -11.49
CA LYS A 19 1.88 4.24 -12.51
C LYS A 19 3.02 3.29 -12.76
N GLU A 20 3.04 2.68 -13.95
CA GLU A 20 4.09 1.73 -14.35
C GLU A 20 4.26 0.55 -13.36
N GLY A 21 3.18 0.20 -12.67
CA GLY A 21 3.17 -0.82 -11.62
C GLY A 21 3.65 -0.35 -10.24
N TYR A 22 3.89 0.95 -10.06
CA TYR A 22 4.23 1.54 -8.79
C TYR A 22 3.02 2.27 -8.18
N PHE A 23 2.86 2.12 -6.87
CA PHE A 23 1.95 2.93 -6.07
C PHE A 23 2.65 3.41 -4.81
N ILE A 24 2.61 4.72 -4.56
CA ILE A 24 3.17 5.34 -3.36
C ILE A 24 2.01 5.69 -2.44
N ILE A 25 2.00 5.10 -1.24
CA ILE A 25 1.03 5.46 -0.21
C ILE A 25 1.27 6.93 0.19
N PRO A 26 0.24 7.79 0.21
CA PRO A 26 0.40 9.17 0.69
C PRO A 26 0.81 9.25 2.16
N ASP A 27 1.65 10.23 2.52
CA ASP A 27 2.17 10.40 3.89
C ASP A 27 1.08 10.54 4.98
N THR A 28 -0.09 11.05 4.60
CA THR A 28 -1.21 11.24 5.53
C THR A 28 -1.90 9.94 5.90
N VAL A 29 -1.73 8.88 5.11
CA VAL A 29 -2.44 7.61 5.28
C VAL A 29 -1.86 6.84 6.45
N THR A 30 -2.72 6.47 7.39
CA THR A 30 -2.44 5.58 8.53
C THR A 30 -3.12 4.21 8.36
N TYR A 31 -4.12 4.10 7.47
CA TYR A 31 -4.95 2.90 7.34
C TYR A 31 -5.27 2.54 5.88
N ILE A 32 -5.19 1.25 5.54
CA ILE A 32 -5.62 0.69 4.26
C ILE A 32 -6.83 -0.20 4.52
N GLU A 33 -7.97 0.17 3.93
CA GLU A 33 -9.27 -0.47 4.15
C GLU A 33 -9.41 -1.86 3.51
N TYR A 34 -10.45 -2.58 3.95
CA TYR A 34 -10.83 -3.88 3.40
C TYR A 34 -11.00 -3.79 1.88
N GLU A 35 -10.31 -4.66 1.15
CA GLU A 35 -10.34 -4.72 -0.31
C GLU A 35 -9.89 -3.42 -1.03
N ALA A 36 -9.15 -2.54 -0.35
CA ALA A 36 -8.74 -1.25 -0.92
C ALA A 36 -7.97 -1.36 -2.25
N PHE A 37 -7.19 -2.41 -2.47
CA PHE A 37 -6.47 -2.68 -3.72
C PHE A 37 -7.03 -3.89 -4.46
N ARG A 38 -8.32 -4.23 -4.25
CA ARG A 38 -8.92 -5.43 -4.84
C ARG A 38 -8.78 -5.46 -6.36
N GLY A 39 -8.11 -6.49 -6.86
CA GLY A 39 -7.90 -6.70 -8.30
C GLY A 39 -6.94 -5.71 -8.96
N CYS A 40 -6.09 -5.01 -8.19
CA CYS A 40 -5.02 -4.17 -8.73
C CYS A 40 -3.91 -5.03 -9.37
N THR A 41 -4.20 -5.61 -10.53
CA THR A 41 -3.28 -6.48 -11.27
C THR A 41 -2.11 -5.75 -11.89
N GLU A 42 -2.16 -4.42 -12.04
CA GLU A 42 -1.01 -3.65 -12.52
C GLU A 42 0.00 -3.37 -11.41
N LEU A 43 -0.40 -3.45 -10.14
CA LEU A 43 0.46 -3.18 -8.99
C LEU A 43 1.57 -4.22 -8.88
N ARG A 44 2.82 -3.77 -9.01
CA ARG A 44 4.04 -4.58 -8.83
C ARG A 44 4.79 -4.20 -7.56
N THR A 45 4.83 -2.91 -7.26
CA THR A 45 5.58 -2.33 -6.16
C THR A 45 4.71 -1.35 -5.38
N LEU A 46 4.58 -1.60 -4.09
CA LEU A 46 3.95 -0.69 -3.14
C LEU A 46 5.02 0.01 -2.30
N CYS A 47 5.03 1.33 -2.30
CA CYS A 47 5.97 2.13 -1.52
C CYS A 47 5.26 2.70 -0.28
N LEU A 48 5.74 2.33 0.90
CA LEU A 48 5.24 2.84 2.17
C LEU A 48 6.06 4.07 2.58
N PRO A 49 5.45 5.22 2.90
CA PRO A 49 6.16 6.42 3.36
C PRO A 49 6.66 6.28 4.80
N ARG A 50 6.06 5.37 5.56
CA ARG A 50 6.35 5.12 6.98
C ARG A 50 6.01 3.68 7.34
N LYS A 51 6.51 3.22 8.49
CA LYS A 51 6.31 1.82 8.94
C LYS A 51 4.97 1.62 9.65
N ASP A 52 4.37 2.67 10.17
CA ASP A 52 3.16 2.70 11.01
C ASP A 52 1.87 2.84 10.17
N ILE A 53 1.70 1.96 9.19
CA ILE A 53 0.45 1.86 8.41
C ILE A 53 -0.26 0.58 8.80
N THR A 54 -1.52 0.69 9.23
CA THR A 54 -2.38 -0.47 9.48
C THR A 54 -3.02 -0.91 8.17
N ILE A 55 -2.98 -2.22 7.91
CA ILE A 55 -3.50 -2.80 6.67
C ILE A 55 -4.55 -3.84 7.05
N SER A 56 -5.77 -3.69 6.54
CA SER A 56 -6.84 -4.66 6.80
C SER A 56 -6.55 -6.03 6.17
N CYS A 57 -7.25 -7.06 6.65
CA CYS A 57 -7.30 -8.33 5.93
C CYS A 57 -7.80 -8.11 4.48
N HIS A 58 -7.29 -8.90 3.55
CA HIS A 58 -7.65 -8.87 2.12
C HIS A 58 -7.49 -7.52 1.40
N ALA A 59 -6.76 -6.54 1.96
CA ALA A 59 -6.51 -5.25 1.30
C ALA A 59 -5.97 -5.40 -0.13
N PHE A 60 -5.17 -6.44 -0.39
CA PHE A 60 -4.55 -6.74 -1.69
C PHE A 60 -5.14 -7.97 -2.40
N ILE A 61 -6.39 -8.35 -2.11
CA ILE A 61 -6.99 -9.52 -2.75
C ILE A 61 -7.00 -9.38 -4.28
N GLY A 62 -6.49 -10.37 -5.00
CA GLY A 62 -6.40 -10.31 -6.45
C GLY A 62 -5.32 -9.36 -7.01
N CYS A 63 -4.43 -8.79 -6.19
CA CYS A 63 -3.21 -8.12 -6.66
C CYS A 63 -2.18 -9.15 -7.16
N THR A 64 -2.42 -9.75 -8.32
CA THR A 64 -1.64 -10.93 -8.77
C THR A 64 -0.18 -10.63 -9.12
N ASN A 65 0.17 -9.37 -9.39
CA ASN A 65 1.52 -8.96 -9.78
C ASN A 65 2.31 -8.27 -8.65
N LEU A 66 1.72 -8.08 -7.47
CA LEU A 66 2.38 -7.41 -6.35
C LEU A 66 3.48 -8.33 -5.81
N THR A 67 4.74 -7.94 -6.03
CA THR A 67 5.92 -8.72 -5.63
C THR A 67 6.78 -8.01 -4.61
N THR A 68 6.67 -6.68 -4.53
CA THR A 68 7.57 -5.85 -3.72
C THR A 68 6.79 -4.87 -2.86
N ILE A 69 7.09 -4.84 -1.56
CA ILE A 69 6.69 -3.75 -0.66
C ILE A 69 7.98 -3.05 -0.21
N GLN A 70 8.16 -1.81 -0.64
CA GLN A 70 9.30 -0.98 -0.25
C GLN A 70 8.95 -0.21 1.02
N LEU A 71 9.80 -0.36 2.02
CA LEU A 71 9.79 0.47 3.22
C LEU A 71 10.50 1.80 2.93
N PRO A 72 10.22 2.88 3.68
CA PRO A 72 10.84 4.17 3.42
C PRO A 72 12.37 4.09 3.56
N GLU A 73 13.12 4.91 2.80
CA GLU A 73 14.58 4.98 2.94
C GLU A 73 14.95 5.27 4.40
N GLY A 74 15.85 4.46 4.98
CA GLY A 74 16.19 4.50 6.40
C GLY A 74 15.39 3.56 7.29
N ALA A 75 14.44 2.79 6.72
CA ALA A 75 13.85 1.64 7.38
C ALA A 75 14.90 0.52 7.53
N THR A 76 15.73 0.60 8.55
CA THR A 76 16.49 -0.56 9.02
C THR A 76 15.45 -1.62 9.40
N ILE A 77 15.39 -2.73 8.65
CA ILE A 77 14.82 -3.95 9.19
C ILE A 77 15.76 -4.28 10.34
N GLY A 78 15.30 -4.10 11.58
CA GLY A 78 16.09 -4.49 12.73
C GLY A 78 16.51 -5.93 12.47
N GLN A 79 17.81 -6.17 12.36
CA GLN A 79 18.36 -7.51 12.45
C GLN A 79 18.16 -7.95 13.90
N ASP A 80 16.92 -8.24 14.28
CA ASP A 80 16.71 -9.10 15.43
C ASP A 80 17.12 -10.49 14.97
N LYS A 81 18.20 -10.93 15.64
CA LYS A 81 18.87 -12.21 15.50
C LYS A 81 17.90 -13.38 15.35
N PHE A 82 18.36 -14.37 14.58
CA PHE A 82 17.98 -15.78 14.65
C PHE A 82 17.67 -16.26 16.07
#